data_AF-A0A7W8AH94-F1
#
_entry.id   AF-A0A7W8AH94-F1
#
_cell.length_a   1.000
_cell.length_b   1.000
_cell.length_c   1.000
_cell.angle_alpha   90.00
_cell.angle_beta   90.00
_cell.angle_gamma   90.00
#
_symmetry.space_group_name_H-M   'P 1'
#
loop_
_entity.id
_entity.type
_entity.pdbx_description
1 polymer ?
#
loop_
_entity_poly.entity_id
_entity_poly.type
_entity_poly.pdbx_seq_one_letter_code
_entity_poly.pdbx_strand_id
1 'polypeptide(L)'
;MPDDGRPSFDLTSERWLPVRYRNGSKADLSLRQIFAEAREVRCLMGDVPTQEFALIRLLLAILHDALQGPADLQEWQELWDHGLPGDRIEDYLQCHRDHFDLLHPQRPFFQTPDLRAASGEVSSLDRLVADVPNGARFFTMRARGATRLTYGEAARWLVHAHAFDTSGIKTGAVGDPRAKGGRGYPQGVAWTGNLGGVMAEGESLHETLLLNLIAFDTPNLHAEPQHDLPAWRRPPTGPQAIDQADMADRPAGPRDLYTWQSRRIRLHADTEGVTSVILAYGDPLSPRNMHLHEPMTSWRRSPEQEKKLAMAQVYLPREHDPDRSAWRGLGALVAGRVGGAEQRREAAAIVRPRILDWVARMTVEGDLPADFLIRARLFGQVYGTQQSVVDEIVNDAVAMPVILLHEQDQGLGQTAIDAAADADHAVALIGDLAADLARAAGTAADGPKGKARLAGYAALDGPFRNWLAALRPDDNPHEQRATWQLKAHRIISAVGDDLLRSAPDAAWQGRVITTRQGTELWLTASRADLTCRTGLNRALPLASAPTTGAPA
;
A
#
# COMPACT_ATOMS: atom_id res chain seq x y z
N MET A 1 41.58 -14.61 -0.87
CA MET A 1 41.76 -13.75 0.32
C MET A 1 41.82 -14.66 1.53
N PRO A 2 42.73 -14.47 2.49
CA PRO A 2 42.68 -15.21 3.74
C PRO A 2 41.37 -14.86 4.45
N ASP A 3 40.66 -15.88 4.87
CA ASP A 3 39.47 -15.78 5.71
C ASP A 3 39.91 -15.27 7.10
N ASP A 4 39.74 -13.97 7.32
CA ASP A 4 40.13 -13.25 8.55
C ASP A 4 39.23 -13.61 9.76
N GLY A 5 38.41 -14.66 9.66
CA GLY A 5 37.47 -15.10 10.70
C GLY A 5 36.36 -14.08 10.97
N ARG A 6 36.14 -13.11 10.06
CA ARG A 6 35.07 -12.12 10.18
C ARG A 6 33.79 -12.69 9.61
N PRO A 7 32.65 -12.58 10.31
CA PRO A 7 31.38 -13.10 9.82
C PRO A 7 30.97 -12.33 8.55
N SER A 8 30.62 -13.05 7.49
CA SER A 8 30.07 -12.54 6.23
C SER A 8 28.67 -13.13 6.03
N PHE A 9 27.76 -12.38 5.40
CA PHE A 9 26.45 -12.89 5.01
C PHE A 9 26.04 -12.28 3.67
N ASP A 10 26.43 -12.96 2.59
CA ASP A 10 26.22 -12.54 1.21
C ASP A 10 24.77 -12.82 0.75
N LEU A 11 23.96 -11.77 0.63
CA LEU A 11 22.54 -11.87 0.26
C LEU A 11 22.31 -12.43 -1.16
N THR A 12 23.35 -12.49 -2.00
CA THR A 12 23.25 -13.09 -3.34
C THR A 12 23.20 -14.62 -3.30
N SER A 13 23.90 -15.24 -2.34
CA SER A 13 24.00 -16.70 -2.21
C SER A 13 23.30 -17.25 -0.97
N GLU A 14 23.29 -16.50 0.13
CA GLU A 14 22.65 -16.90 1.38
C GLU A 14 21.12 -16.75 1.29
N ARG A 15 20.40 -17.64 1.96
CA ARG A 15 18.94 -17.67 1.95
C ARG A 15 18.38 -16.70 2.98
N TRP A 16 17.56 -15.75 2.53
CA TRP A 16 16.99 -14.73 3.41
C TRP A 16 15.62 -14.20 2.99
N LEU A 17 15.16 -14.54 1.78
CA LEU A 17 13.87 -14.12 1.24
C LEU A 17 12.85 -15.24 1.43
N PRO A 18 11.96 -15.15 2.44
CA PRO A 18 10.91 -16.13 2.65
C PRO A 18 9.90 -16.03 1.51
N VAL A 19 9.58 -17.18 0.92
CA VAL A 19 8.65 -17.30 -0.18
C VAL A 19 7.61 -18.37 0.09
N ARG A 20 6.48 -18.26 -0.63
CA ARG A 20 5.54 -19.35 -0.83
C ARG A 20 5.50 -19.70 -2.30
N TYR A 21 5.76 -20.96 -2.62
CA TYR A 21 5.61 -21.52 -3.96
C TYR A 21 4.14 -21.69 -4.33
N ARG A 22 3.86 -21.81 -5.62
CA ARG A 22 2.50 -22.03 -6.16
C ARG A 22 1.87 -23.34 -5.70
N ASN A 23 2.67 -24.35 -5.35
CA ASN A 23 2.21 -25.60 -4.73
C ASN A 23 1.90 -25.47 -3.22
N GLY A 24 2.09 -24.29 -2.63
CA GLY A 24 1.86 -24.00 -1.21
C GLY A 24 3.06 -24.25 -0.28
N SER A 25 4.16 -24.86 -0.76
CA SER A 25 5.37 -25.03 0.05
C SER A 25 6.05 -23.69 0.34
N LYS A 26 6.81 -23.65 1.43
CA LYS A 26 7.56 -22.46 1.87
C LYS A 26 9.05 -22.74 1.86
N ALA A 27 9.85 -21.74 1.53
CA ALA A 27 11.30 -21.78 1.61
C ALA A 27 11.86 -20.38 1.85
N ASP A 28 13.13 -20.30 2.22
CA ASP A 28 13.91 -19.08 2.15
C ASP A 28 14.86 -19.18 0.94
N LEU A 29 14.90 -18.14 0.11
CA LEU A 29 15.72 -18.06 -1.10
C LEU A 29 16.78 -16.96 -0.99
N SER A 30 17.86 -17.10 -1.74
CA SER A 30 18.82 -16.02 -2.00
C SER A 30 18.34 -15.10 -3.13
N LEU A 31 19.05 -13.99 -3.38
CA LEU A 31 18.71 -13.13 -4.55
C LEU A 31 18.89 -13.88 -5.88
N ARG A 32 19.88 -14.76 -6.02
CA ARG A 32 20.04 -15.57 -7.25
C ARG A 32 18.88 -16.55 -7.43
N GLN A 33 18.52 -17.26 -6.35
CA GLN A 33 17.44 -18.25 -6.37
C GLN A 33 16.07 -17.61 -6.65
N ILE A 34 15.77 -16.44 -6.06
CA ILE A 34 14.44 -15.84 -6.23
C ILE A 34 14.18 -15.37 -7.67
N PHE A 35 15.20 -14.90 -8.39
CA PHE A 35 15.04 -14.56 -9.81
C PHE A 35 14.97 -15.81 -10.69
N ALA A 36 15.76 -16.84 -10.38
CA ALA A 36 15.75 -18.10 -11.13
C ALA A 36 14.42 -18.86 -10.98
N GLU A 37 13.78 -18.81 -9.80
CA GLU A 37 12.57 -19.55 -9.46
C GLU A 37 11.30 -18.66 -9.44
N ALA A 38 11.36 -17.48 -10.05
CA ALA A 38 10.29 -16.47 -9.95
C ALA A 38 8.94 -16.96 -10.51
N ARG A 39 8.92 -17.91 -11.46
CA ARG A 39 7.69 -18.44 -12.08
C ARG A 39 6.99 -19.47 -11.19
N GLU A 40 7.73 -20.10 -10.30
CA GLU A 40 7.34 -21.14 -9.36
C GLU A 40 6.91 -20.54 -8.03
N VAL A 41 7.46 -19.38 -7.67
CA VAL A 41 7.10 -18.60 -6.49
C VAL A 41 5.77 -17.90 -6.72
N ARG A 42 4.83 -18.02 -5.77
CA ARG A 42 3.57 -17.27 -5.78
C ARG A 42 3.74 -15.86 -5.24
N CYS A 43 4.44 -15.72 -4.11
CA CYS A 43 4.66 -14.43 -3.44
C CYS A 43 5.80 -14.52 -2.41
N LEU A 44 6.35 -13.37 -2.06
CA LEU A 44 7.17 -13.19 -0.86
C LEU A 44 6.30 -13.31 0.40
N MET A 45 6.92 -13.69 1.52
CA MET A 45 6.26 -13.92 2.81
C MET A 45 7.00 -13.16 3.92
N GLY A 46 6.92 -11.82 3.90
CA GLY A 46 7.54 -10.98 4.93
C GLY A 46 7.02 -11.27 6.34
N ASP A 47 7.81 -10.92 7.35
CA ASP A 47 7.45 -11.05 8.77
C ASP A 47 6.22 -10.16 9.11
N VAL A 48 6.09 -9.03 8.38
CA VAL A 48 4.88 -8.18 8.32
C VAL A 48 4.58 -7.81 6.86
N PRO A 49 3.33 -7.47 6.50
CA PRO A 49 2.97 -7.19 5.11
C PRO A 49 3.79 -6.09 4.43
N THR A 50 4.19 -5.05 5.17
CA THR A 50 4.98 -3.93 4.60
C THR A 50 6.41 -4.34 4.21
N GLN A 51 6.95 -5.45 4.73
CA GLN A 51 8.20 -6.00 4.23
C GLN A 51 8.05 -6.52 2.79
N GLU A 52 6.91 -7.11 2.43
CA GLU A 52 6.65 -7.59 1.06
C GLU A 52 6.81 -6.43 0.07
N PHE A 53 6.18 -5.29 0.35
CA PHE A 53 6.26 -4.10 -0.49
C PHE A 53 7.69 -3.54 -0.60
N ALA A 54 8.42 -3.44 0.50
CA ALA A 54 9.80 -2.96 0.50
C ALA A 54 10.76 -3.90 -0.26
N LEU A 55 10.58 -5.21 -0.10
CA LEU A 55 11.39 -6.22 -0.78
C LEU A 55 11.10 -6.28 -2.27
N ILE A 56 9.83 -6.18 -2.71
CA ILE A 56 9.52 -6.09 -4.15
C ILE A 56 10.19 -4.86 -4.77
N ARG A 57 10.17 -3.69 -4.10
CA ARG A 57 10.85 -2.50 -4.58
C ARG A 57 12.37 -2.70 -4.70
N LEU A 58 12.99 -3.40 -3.75
CA LEU A 58 14.39 -3.80 -3.85
C LEU A 58 14.66 -4.68 -5.08
N LEU A 59 13.83 -5.71 -5.30
CA LEU A 59 13.96 -6.61 -6.46
C LEU A 59 13.77 -5.85 -7.79
N LEU A 60 12.82 -4.92 -7.84
CA LEU A 60 12.60 -4.06 -9.01
C LEU A 60 13.78 -3.13 -9.27
N ALA A 61 14.41 -2.57 -8.23
CA ALA A 61 15.61 -1.76 -8.39
C ALA A 61 16.78 -2.58 -8.96
N ILE A 62 16.93 -3.85 -8.51
CA ILE A 62 17.91 -4.78 -9.07
C ILE A 62 17.60 -5.07 -10.53
N LEU A 63 16.34 -5.36 -10.88
CA LEU A 63 15.94 -5.63 -12.27
C LEU A 63 16.16 -4.43 -13.17
N HIS A 64 15.68 -3.25 -12.79
CA HIS A 64 15.89 -2.03 -13.57
C HIS A 64 17.37 -1.79 -13.86
N ASP A 65 18.23 -2.06 -12.89
CA ASP A 65 19.66 -1.80 -13.03
C ASP A 65 20.44 -2.93 -13.72
N ALA A 66 20.04 -4.19 -13.56
CA ALA A 66 20.62 -5.31 -14.31
C ALA A 66 20.24 -5.24 -15.80
N LEU A 67 19.03 -4.80 -16.09
CA LEU A 67 18.48 -4.72 -17.44
C LEU A 67 18.80 -3.39 -18.12
N GLN A 68 19.09 -2.34 -17.35
CA GLN A 68 19.15 -0.95 -17.81
C GLN A 68 17.85 -0.52 -18.52
N GLY A 69 16.70 -0.96 -17.99
CA GLY A 69 15.40 -0.83 -18.64
C GLY A 69 14.24 -1.34 -17.78
N PRO A 70 13.06 -1.57 -18.37
CA PRO A 70 12.77 -1.36 -19.79
C PRO A 70 12.73 0.13 -20.14
N ALA A 71 13.27 0.49 -21.31
CA ALA A 71 13.22 1.85 -21.82
C ALA A 71 11.80 2.23 -22.25
N ASP A 72 11.10 1.30 -22.89
CA ASP A 72 9.75 1.46 -23.43
C ASP A 72 8.89 0.20 -23.28
N LEU A 73 7.66 0.25 -23.80
CA LEU A 73 6.73 -0.87 -23.77
C LEU A 73 7.19 -2.06 -24.60
N GLN A 74 7.94 -1.85 -25.68
CA GLN A 74 8.41 -2.93 -26.54
C GLN A 74 9.45 -3.79 -25.81
N GLU A 75 10.45 -3.16 -25.19
CA GLU A 75 11.43 -3.87 -24.36
C GLU A 75 10.76 -4.63 -23.21
N TRP A 76 9.72 -4.04 -22.62
CA TRP A 76 8.93 -4.73 -21.60
C TRP A 76 8.20 -5.96 -22.16
N GLN A 77 7.59 -5.84 -23.34
CA GLN A 77 6.87 -6.94 -23.99
C GLN A 77 7.81 -8.13 -24.29
N GLU A 78 9.05 -7.86 -24.70
CA GLU A 78 10.07 -8.92 -24.87
C GLU A 78 10.34 -9.67 -23.57
N LEU A 79 10.40 -8.98 -22.42
CA LEU A 79 10.56 -9.60 -21.10
C LEU A 79 9.33 -10.40 -20.70
N TRP A 80 8.13 -9.95 -21.07
CA TRP A 80 6.90 -10.68 -20.81
C TRP A 80 6.85 -12.00 -21.57
N ASP A 81 7.17 -11.97 -22.86
CA ASP A 81 7.06 -13.13 -23.75
C ASP A 81 8.19 -14.14 -23.53
N HIS A 82 9.42 -13.67 -23.28
CA HIS A 82 10.59 -14.54 -23.16
C HIS A 82 11.03 -14.79 -21.71
N GLY A 83 10.55 -13.98 -20.77
CA GLY A 83 10.92 -14.04 -19.36
C GLY A 83 12.16 -13.22 -19.00
N LEU A 84 12.43 -13.14 -17.70
CA LEU A 84 13.61 -12.45 -17.18
C LEU A 84 14.92 -13.11 -17.69
N PRO A 85 15.90 -12.33 -18.20
CA PRO A 85 17.16 -12.87 -18.70
C PRO A 85 18.08 -13.26 -17.53
N GLY A 86 18.00 -14.52 -17.12
CA GLY A 86 18.71 -15.06 -15.96
C GLY A 86 20.22 -14.77 -15.96
N ASP A 87 20.90 -14.98 -17.10
CA ASP A 87 22.35 -14.76 -17.22
C ASP A 87 22.75 -13.30 -16.93
N ARG A 88 21.98 -12.33 -17.44
CA ARG A 88 22.24 -10.89 -17.20
C ARG A 88 22.09 -10.53 -15.72
N ILE A 89 21.09 -11.11 -15.05
CA ILE A 89 20.83 -10.88 -13.62
C ILE A 89 21.94 -11.55 -12.79
N GLU A 90 22.34 -12.76 -13.15
CA GLU A 90 23.42 -13.50 -12.50
C GLU A 90 24.75 -12.75 -12.58
N ASP A 91 25.11 -12.27 -13.77
CA ASP A 91 26.29 -11.45 -14.03
C ASP A 91 26.26 -10.16 -13.21
N TYR A 92 25.11 -9.47 -13.19
CA TYR A 92 24.92 -8.26 -12.39
C TYR A 92 25.15 -8.50 -10.90
N LEU A 93 24.50 -9.53 -10.33
CA LEU A 93 24.64 -9.87 -8.92
C LEU A 93 26.07 -10.31 -8.59
N GLN A 94 26.76 -10.98 -9.52
CA GLN A 94 28.17 -11.34 -9.36
C GLN A 94 29.09 -10.12 -9.37
N CYS A 95 28.87 -9.17 -10.28
CA CYS A 95 29.63 -7.92 -10.35
C CYS A 95 29.46 -7.05 -9.10
N HIS A 96 28.28 -7.07 -8.48
CA HIS A 96 27.95 -6.24 -7.32
C HIS A 96 28.00 -6.96 -5.97
N ARG A 97 28.45 -8.22 -5.95
CA ARG A 97 28.45 -9.12 -4.78
C ARG A 97 28.92 -8.47 -3.48
N ASP A 98 30.04 -7.74 -3.50
CA ASP A 98 30.63 -7.10 -2.32
C ASP A 98 29.73 -6.03 -1.68
N HIS A 99 28.76 -5.49 -2.42
CA HIS A 99 27.80 -4.52 -1.89
C HIS A 99 26.53 -5.20 -1.32
N PHE A 100 26.35 -6.49 -1.56
CA PHE A 100 25.24 -7.31 -1.07
C PHE A 100 25.62 -8.19 0.13
N ASP A 101 26.86 -8.10 0.63
CA ASP A 101 27.23 -8.71 1.91
C ASP A 101 26.78 -7.81 3.07
N LEU A 102 25.87 -8.35 3.89
CA LEU A 102 25.27 -7.68 5.04
C LEU A 102 26.31 -7.25 6.08
N LEU A 103 27.39 -8.02 6.22
CA LEU A 103 28.42 -7.81 7.24
C LEU A 103 29.75 -7.35 6.63
N HIS A 104 29.72 -6.91 5.36
CA HIS A 104 30.92 -6.48 4.66
C HIS A 104 31.66 -5.40 5.46
N PRO A 105 32.99 -5.50 5.64
CA PRO A 105 33.73 -4.64 6.55
C PRO A 105 33.72 -3.16 6.14
N GLN A 106 33.61 -2.86 4.84
CA GLN A 106 33.73 -1.50 4.30
C GLN A 106 32.48 -0.99 3.59
N ARG A 107 31.60 -1.91 3.16
CA ARG A 107 30.44 -1.63 2.30
C ARG A 107 29.26 -2.54 2.68
N PRO A 108 28.93 -2.62 3.98
CA PRO A 108 27.85 -3.48 4.45
C PRO A 108 26.55 -3.07 3.75
N PHE A 109 25.82 -4.05 3.21
CA PHE A 109 24.57 -3.79 2.50
C PHE A 109 23.65 -2.88 3.33
N PHE A 110 23.19 -1.78 2.71
CA PHE A 110 22.26 -0.79 3.30
C PHE A 110 22.67 -0.23 4.67
N GLN A 111 23.96 -0.23 5.00
CA GLN A 111 24.45 0.24 6.29
C GLN A 111 25.57 1.25 6.13
N THR A 112 25.74 2.07 7.17
CA THR A 112 26.86 3.01 7.29
C THR A 112 27.98 2.33 8.10
N PRO A 113 29.14 2.01 7.50
CA PRO A 113 30.17 1.16 8.12
C PRO A 113 30.65 1.65 9.50
N ASP A 114 30.89 2.96 9.62
CA ASP A 114 31.50 3.58 10.81
C ASP A 114 30.48 4.33 11.68
N LEU A 115 29.19 4.00 11.55
CA LEU A 115 28.14 4.66 12.32
C LEU A 115 28.31 4.37 13.82
N ARG A 116 28.34 5.42 14.63
CA ARG A 116 28.46 5.31 16.09
C ARG A 116 27.69 6.40 16.82
N ALA A 117 27.19 6.07 18.00
CA ALA A 117 26.67 7.04 18.95
C ALA A 117 27.82 7.73 19.71
N ALA A 118 27.65 9.00 20.11
CA ALA A 118 28.65 9.70 20.90
C ALA A 118 28.90 9.05 22.28
N SER A 119 27.88 8.40 22.85
CA SER A 119 27.98 7.64 24.10
C SER A 119 28.64 6.27 23.95
N GLY A 120 28.81 5.77 22.72
CA GLY A 120 29.19 4.38 22.44
C GLY A 120 28.06 3.35 22.65
N GLU A 121 26.86 3.79 23.05
CA GLU A 121 25.72 2.91 23.29
C GLU A 121 25.11 2.37 21.99
N VAL A 122 24.81 1.08 21.97
CA VAL A 122 24.05 0.40 20.91
C VAL A 122 22.65 0.07 21.41
N SER A 123 21.66 0.08 20.52
CA SER A 123 20.24 -0.08 20.89
C SER A 123 19.75 -1.51 20.72
N SER A 124 18.68 -1.86 21.46
CA SER A 124 17.90 -3.08 21.22
C SER A 124 17.36 -3.14 19.79
N LEU A 125 17.23 -4.35 19.24
CA LEU A 125 16.63 -4.59 17.91
C LEU A 125 15.14 -4.30 17.88
N ASP A 126 14.49 -4.10 19.02
CA ASP A 126 13.11 -3.59 19.10
C ASP A 126 12.95 -2.25 18.34
N ARG A 127 14.04 -1.47 18.18
CA ARG A 127 14.03 -0.24 17.38
C ARG A 127 13.94 -0.47 15.86
N LEU A 128 14.27 -1.68 15.40
CA LEU A 128 14.29 -2.07 13.99
C LEU A 128 13.04 -2.87 13.60
N VAL A 129 12.48 -3.62 14.55
CA VAL A 129 11.36 -4.54 14.34
C VAL A 129 10.02 -3.82 14.55
N ALA A 130 9.25 -3.64 13.47
CA ALA A 130 8.06 -2.78 13.48
C ALA A 130 6.87 -3.34 14.31
N ASP A 131 6.79 -4.65 14.53
CA ASP A 131 5.76 -5.31 15.33
C ASP A 131 6.13 -5.45 16.82
N VAL A 132 7.19 -4.77 17.26
CA VAL A 132 7.58 -4.66 18.67
C VAL A 132 7.55 -3.19 19.09
N PRO A 133 6.49 -2.73 19.79
CA PRO A 133 6.47 -1.34 20.24
C PRO A 133 7.57 -1.10 21.28
N ASN A 134 8.32 0.00 21.12
CA ASN A 134 9.46 0.34 21.98
C ASN A 134 9.09 0.30 23.47
N GLY A 135 9.70 -0.62 24.23
CA GLY A 135 9.47 -0.76 25.67
C GLY A 135 8.15 -1.43 26.08
N ALA A 136 7.32 -1.87 25.14
CA ALA A 136 6.02 -2.51 25.41
C ALA A 136 6.06 -4.01 25.04
N ARG A 137 6.82 -4.79 25.82
CA ARG A 137 7.11 -6.23 25.60
C ARG A 137 5.89 -7.15 25.51
N PHE A 138 4.70 -6.69 25.91
CA PHE A 138 3.47 -7.48 25.92
C PHE A 138 2.55 -7.26 24.70
N PHE A 139 2.92 -6.33 23.80
CA PHE A 139 2.14 -6.01 22.59
C PHE A 139 2.88 -6.44 21.32
N THR A 140 3.60 -7.56 21.39
CA THR A 140 4.30 -8.16 20.24
C THR A 140 3.98 -9.65 20.15
N MET A 141 3.99 -10.18 18.93
CA MET A 141 3.90 -11.62 18.66
C MET A 141 5.16 -12.37 19.13
N ARG A 142 6.23 -11.65 19.49
CA ARG A 142 7.48 -12.22 19.99
C ARG A 142 7.47 -12.31 21.51
N ALA A 143 7.28 -13.52 22.03
CA ALA A 143 7.22 -13.80 23.48
C ALA A 143 8.41 -13.28 24.31
N ARG A 144 9.55 -12.92 23.68
CA ARG A 144 10.75 -12.39 24.35
C ARG A 144 11.27 -11.06 23.76
N GLY A 145 10.50 -10.39 22.89
CA GLY A 145 11.00 -9.26 22.10
C GLY A 145 12.07 -9.68 21.08
N ALA A 146 12.76 -8.71 20.47
CA ALA A 146 13.81 -8.97 19.47
C ALA A 146 15.21 -9.02 20.12
N THR A 147 15.48 -10.00 20.98
CA THR A 147 16.81 -10.09 21.63
C THR A 147 17.94 -10.49 20.67
N ARG A 148 17.61 -11.26 19.63
CA ARG A 148 18.52 -11.70 18.56
C ARG A 148 17.69 -11.95 17.31
N LEU A 149 18.26 -11.61 16.15
CA LEU A 149 17.69 -11.94 14.84
C LEU A 149 18.68 -12.81 14.08
N THR A 150 18.17 -13.71 13.24
CA THR A 150 19.00 -14.35 12.21
C THR A 150 19.50 -13.28 11.24
N TYR A 151 20.62 -13.52 10.54
CA TYR A 151 21.12 -12.54 9.57
C TYR A 151 20.09 -12.25 8.46
N GLY A 152 19.41 -13.29 7.96
CA GLY A 152 18.40 -13.11 6.93
C GLY A 152 17.20 -12.29 7.40
N GLU A 153 16.74 -12.51 8.63
CA GLU A 153 15.67 -11.71 9.25
C GLU A 153 16.12 -10.26 9.50
N ALA A 154 17.34 -10.05 9.97
CA ALA A 154 17.90 -8.72 10.15
C ALA A 154 18.03 -7.97 8.81
N ALA A 155 18.39 -8.65 7.72
CA ALA A 155 18.43 -8.06 6.38
C ALA A 155 17.04 -7.60 5.91
N ARG A 156 15.98 -8.38 6.16
CA ARG A 156 14.60 -7.96 5.84
C ARG A 156 14.19 -6.73 6.63
N TRP A 157 14.45 -6.71 7.93
CA TRP A 157 14.15 -5.56 8.77
C TRP A 157 14.99 -4.33 8.46
N LEU A 158 16.22 -4.51 7.99
CA LEU A 158 17.06 -3.43 7.51
C LEU A 158 16.44 -2.75 6.28
N VAL A 159 16.05 -3.54 5.26
CA VAL A 159 15.36 -3.01 4.07
C VAL A 159 14.05 -2.33 4.47
N HIS A 160 13.28 -2.93 5.37
CA HIS A 160 12.03 -2.36 5.89
C HIS A 160 12.23 -1.04 6.62
N ALA A 161 13.24 -0.92 7.48
CA ALA A 161 13.48 0.31 8.23
C ALA A 161 13.85 1.50 7.34
N HIS A 162 14.54 1.25 6.22
CA HIS A 162 14.77 2.28 5.20
C HIS A 162 13.48 2.73 4.50
N ALA A 163 12.45 1.90 4.51
CA ALA A 163 11.19 2.14 3.82
C ALA A 163 10.10 2.72 4.76
N PHE A 164 9.96 2.19 5.97
CA PHE A 164 8.76 2.30 6.82
C PHE A 164 9.03 2.74 8.28
N ASP A 165 10.24 3.19 8.63
CA ASP A 165 10.54 3.60 10.00
C ASP A 165 9.87 4.93 10.43
N THR A 166 9.55 5.02 11.73
CA THR A 166 8.82 6.13 12.39
C THR A 166 9.64 7.43 12.44
N SER A 167 8.98 8.54 12.79
CA SER A 167 9.58 9.89 12.96
C SER A 167 9.86 10.27 14.42
N GLY A 168 10.10 9.31 15.32
CA GLY A 168 10.47 9.58 16.71
C GLY A 168 11.91 10.08 16.89
N ILE A 169 12.30 10.44 18.11
CA ILE A 169 13.71 10.75 18.42
C ILE A 169 14.58 9.52 18.20
N LYS A 170 15.66 9.66 17.44
CA LYS A 170 16.62 8.60 17.10
C LYS A 170 18.00 8.87 17.67
N THR A 171 18.91 7.93 17.51
CA THR A 171 20.31 8.13 17.90
C THR A 171 20.92 9.26 17.09
N GLY A 172 21.58 10.21 17.76
CA GLY A 172 22.38 11.24 17.09
C GLY A 172 23.74 10.68 16.73
N ALA A 173 23.94 10.36 15.46
CA ALA A 173 25.19 9.79 14.96
C ALA A 173 26.34 10.80 15.05
N VAL A 174 27.53 10.33 15.44
CA VAL A 174 28.75 11.13 15.38
C VAL A 174 29.04 11.47 13.92
N GLY A 175 29.25 12.76 13.63
CA GLY A 175 29.47 13.27 12.27
C GLY A 175 28.20 13.76 11.58
N ASP A 176 27.00 13.53 12.13
CA ASP A 176 25.78 14.17 11.63
C ASP A 176 25.64 15.59 12.21
N PRO A 177 25.72 16.66 11.39
CA PRO A 177 25.59 18.04 11.87
C PRO A 177 24.20 18.37 12.43
N ARG A 178 23.20 17.52 12.16
CA ARG A 178 21.82 17.67 12.66
C ARG A 178 21.64 17.10 14.07
N ALA A 179 22.59 16.29 14.55
CA ALA A 179 22.53 15.69 15.87
C ALA A 179 22.77 16.75 16.97
N LYS A 180 21.91 16.75 18.00
CA LYS A 180 22.00 17.67 19.14
C LYS A 180 21.96 16.86 20.44
N GLY A 181 22.98 16.98 21.27
CA GLY A 181 23.06 16.27 22.55
C GLY A 181 23.00 14.73 22.42
N GLY A 182 23.62 14.18 21.37
CA GLY A 182 23.58 12.73 21.09
C GLY A 182 22.23 12.22 20.56
N ARG A 183 21.30 13.12 20.21
CA ARG A 183 19.96 12.78 19.69
C ARG A 183 19.74 13.33 18.30
N GLY A 184 19.09 12.53 17.45
CA GLY A 184 18.50 12.95 16.19
C GLY A 184 17.03 13.28 16.40
N TYR A 185 16.67 14.56 16.21
CA TYR A 185 15.29 15.02 16.35
C TYR A 185 14.45 14.69 15.10
N PRO A 186 13.11 14.67 15.20
CA PRO A 186 12.21 14.27 14.11
C PRO A 186 12.52 14.93 12.75
N GLN A 187 12.69 14.11 11.71
CA GLN A 187 12.88 14.54 10.31
C GLN A 187 11.88 13.91 9.32
N GLY A 188 10.79 13.33 9.83
CA GLY A 188 9.79 12.63 9.04
C GLY A 188 9.94 11.10 9.07
N VAL A 189 8.88 10.42 8.68
CA VAL A 189 8.88 8.96 8.49
C VAL A 189 9.73 8.60 7.27
N ALA A 190 10.16 7.34 7.19
CA ALA A 190 10.86 6.86 6.01
C ALA A 190 9.97 6.94 4.75
N TRP A 191 10.58 6.98 3.56
CA TRP A 191 9.91 7.36 2.31
C TRP A 191 8.57 6.64 2.10
N THR A 192 8.58 5.31 2.05
CA THR A 192 7.38 4.53 1.75
C THR A 192 6.32 4.58 2.86
N GLY A 193 6.70 4.93 4.08
CA GLY A 193 5.77 5.22 5.17
C GLY A 193 4.85 6.40 4.88
N ASN A 194 5.20 7.30 3.97
CA ASN A 194 4.31 8.39 3.56
C ASN A 194 3.25 7.94 2.54
N LEU A 195 3.32 6.72 2.01
CA LEU A 195 2.55 6.29 0.85
C LEU A 195 1.30 5.50 1.24
N GLY A 196 0.23 5.68 0.46
CA GLY A 196 -0.78 4.63 0.29
C GLY A 196 -0.31 3.69 -0.82
N GLY A 197 0.62 2.80 -0.48
CA GLY A 197 1.31 1.91 -1.41
C GLY A 197 0.35 1.05 -2.24
N VAL A 198 0.58 0.99 -3.56
CA VAL A 198 -0.18 0.19 -4.52
C VAL A 198 0.80 -0.60 -5.40
N MET A 199 0.53 -1.89 -5.58
CA MET A 199 1.31 -2.80 -6.42
C MET A 199 0.37 -3.71 -7.22
N ALA A 200 0.72 -4.03 -8.46
CA ALA A 200 -0.01 -5.03 -9.25
C ALA A 200 0.54 -6.44 -8.97
N GLU A 201 -0.29 -7.37 -8.53
CA GLU A 201 0.11 -8.76 -8.27
C GLU A 201 -0.54 -9.69 -9.30
N GLY A 202 0.28 -10.57 -9.89
CA GLY A 202 -0.14 -11.64 -10.80
C GLY A 202 -0.27 -13.00 -10.12
N GLU A 203 -0.21 -14.08 -10.91
CA GLU A 203 -0.30 -15.48 -10.45
C GLU A 203 1.06 -16.06 -10.00
N SER A 204 2.16 -15.39 -10.36
CA SER A 204 3.52 -15.72 -9.97
C SER A 204 4.30 -14.47 -9.55
N LEU A 205 5.44 -14.67 -8.86
CA LEU A 205 6.36 -13.58 -8.57
C LEU A 205 6.95 -13.00 -9.86
N HIS A 206 7.19 -13.84 -10.88
CA HIS A 206 7.62 -13.39 -12.21
C HIS A 206 6.65 -12.38 -12.81
N GLU A 207 5.36 -12.71 -12.88
CA GLU A 207 4.32 -11.77 -13.35
C GLU A 207 4.24 -10.53 -12.46
N THR A 208 4.32 -10.71 -11.14
CA THR A 208 4.29 -9.59 -10.19
C THR A 208 5.46 -8.63 -10.43
N LEU A 209 6.67 -9.14 -10.66
CA LEU A 209 7.83 -8.30 -10.96
C LEU A 209 7.64 -7.57 -12.29
N LEU A 210 7.24 -8.27 -13.36
CA LEU A 210 7.05 -7.65 -14.67
C LEU A 210 5.93 -6.62 -14.68
N LEU A 211 4.78 -6.90 -14.05
CA LEU A 211 3.67 -5.95 -13.95
C LEU A 211 4.06 -4.65 -13.23
N ASN A 212 5.09 -4.68 -12.37
CA ASN A 212 5.58 -3.50 -11.67
C ASN A 212 6.93 -2.95 -12.21
N LEU A 213 7.47 -3.55 -13.27
CA LEU A 213 8.71 -3.12 -13.92
C LEU A 213 8.39 -2.04 -14.96
N ILE A 214 8.09 -0.84 -14.48
CA ILE A 214 7.58 0.29 -15.27
C ILE A 214 8.62 0.79 -16.30
N ALA A 215 8.19 1.02 -17.53
CA ALA A 215 9.07 1.57 -18.57
C ALA A 215 9.44 3.03 -18.31
N PHE A 216 10.67 3.42 -18.62
CA PHE A 216 11.18 4.77 -18.38
C PHE A 216 10.49 5.85 -19.24
N ASP A 217 9.92 5.49 -20.38
CA ASP A 217 9.13 6.39 -21.23
C ASP A 217 7.68 6.61 -20.73
N THR A 218 7.29 6.03 -19.59
CA THR A 218 5.92 6.13 -19.09
C THR A 218 5.52 7.59 -18.88
N PRO A 219 4.40 8.06 -19.48
CA PRO A 219 3.98 9.45 -19.36
C PRO A 219 3.80 9.91 -17.91
N ASN A 220 4.23 11.14 -17.62
CA ASN A 220 4.16 11.75 -16.28
C ASN A 220 4.91 10.96 -15.20
N LEU A 221 5.97 10.24 -15.59
CA LEU A 221 6.97 9.67 -14.69
C LEU A 221 8.35 10.21 -15.09
N HIS A 222 9.04 10.83 -14.14
CA HIS A 222 10.40 11.28 -14.27
C HIS A 222 11.34 10.12 -13.97
N ALA A 223 12.08 9.71 -14.98
CA ALA A 223 13.20 8.79 -14.85
C ALA A 223 14.34 9.34 -15.70
N GLU A 224 15.53 9.48 -15.10
CA GLU A 224 16.77 9.85 -15.77
C GLU A 224 17.70 8.63 -15.78
N PRO A 225 17.63 7.74 -16.79
CA PRO A 225 18.26 6.43 -16.68
C PRO A 225 19.77 6.44 -16.46
N GLN A 226 20.44 7.53 -16.85
CA GLN A 226 21.88 7.72 -16.67
C GLN A 226 22.27 8.12 -15.24
N HIS A 227 21.38 8.81 -14.51
CA HIS A 227 21.61 9.29 -13.15
C HIS A 227 20.86 8.47 -12.08
N ASP A 228 19.87 7.68 -12.51
CA ASP A 228 19.09 6.75 -11.70
C ASP A 228 19.92 5.53 -11.29
N LEU A 229 20.69 5.69 -10.21
CA LEU A 229 21.52 4.64 -9.65
C LEU A 229 20.94 4.14 -8.32
N PRO A 230 20.85 2.82 -8.10
CA PRO A 230 20.48 2.28 -6.80
C PRO A 230 21.55 2.59 -5.76
N ALA A 231 21.16 2.57 -4.47
CA ALA A 231 22.03 2.98 -3.37
C ALA A 231 23.39 2.24 -3.33
N TRP A 232 23.44 0.96 -3.67
CA TRP A 232 24.68 0.17 -3.66
C TRP A 232 25.65 0.52 -4.80
N ARG A 233 25.20 1.26 -5.82
CA ARG A 233 26.08 1.79 -6.88
C ARG A 233 26.55 3.22 -6.61
N ARG A 234 26.12 3.81 -5.49
CA ARG A 234 26.60 5.10 -5.02
C ARG A 234 27.72 4.89 -3.98
N PRO A 235 28.56 5.90 -3.72
CA PRO A 235 29.53 5.83 -2.63
C PRO A 235 28.85 5.47 -1.30
N PRO A 236 29.47 4.63 -0.45
CA PRO A 236 28.92 4.30 0.87
C PRO A 236 28.57 5.55 1.67
N THR A 237 27.37 5.58 2.23
CA THR A 237 26.85 6.77 2.92
C THR A 237 27.52 6.97 4.27
N GLY A 238 27.91 8.20 4.56
CA GLY A 238 28.35 8.63 5.89
C GLY A 238 27.17 8.89 6.85
N PRO A 239 27.46 9.25 8.12
CA PRO A 239 26.44 9.59 9.12
C PRO A 239 25.59 10.82 8.76
N GLN A 240 26.11 11.72 7.94
CA GLN A 240 25.41 12.90 7.44
C GLN A 240 24.39 12.57 6.34
N ALA A 241 23.42 13.47 6.15
CA ALA A 241 22.62 13.49 4.92
C ALA A 241 23.49 13.84 3.72
N ILE A 242 23.04 13.44 2.53
CA ILE A 242 23.59 13.94 1.27
C ILE A 242 23.48 15.47 1.22
N ASP A 243 24.41 16.10 0.50
CA ASP A 243 24.44 17.54 0.39
C ASP A 243 23.24 18.08 -0.41
N GLN A 244 23.03 19.40 -0.33
CA GLN A 244 21.87 20.03 -0.97
C GLN A 244 21.96 20.03 -2.50
N ALA A 245 23.17 19.99 -3.07
CA ALA A 245 23.35 19.98 -4.51
C ALA A 245 22.96 18.61 -5.07
N ASP A 246 23.48 17.54 -4.48
CA ASP A 246 23.16 16.15 -4.81
C ASP A 246 21.68 15.82 -4.54
N MET A 247 21.06 16.45 -3.54
CA MET A 247 19.63 16.26 -3.24
C MET A 247 18.70 16.91 -4.27
N ALA A 248 19.14 17.98 -4.96
CA ALA A 248 18.29 18.74 -5.87
C ALA A 248 17.83 17.90 -7.07
N ASP A 249 18.68 16.99 -7.53
CA ASP A 249 18.45 16.12 -8.69
C ASP A 249 18.01 14.70 -8.27
N ARG A 250 17.58 14.54 -7.01
CA ARG A 250 17.22 13.23 -6.45
C ARG A 250 15.81 13.21 -5.86
N PRO A 251 15.07 12.10 -6.03
CA PRO A 251 15.46 10.87 -6.71
C PRO A 251 15.49 11.02 -8.24
N ALA A 252 16.54 10.48 -8.86
CA ALA A 252 16.71 10.52 -10.32
C ALA A 252 15.81 9.51 -11.08
N GLY A 253 15.20 8.57 -10.37
CA GLY A 253 14.27 7.60 -10.95
C GLY A 253 13.91 6.47 -9.99
N PRO A 254 13.28 5.40 -10.50
CA PRO A 254 12.85 4.26 -9.70
C PRO A 254 13.98 3.55 -8.95
N ARG A 255 15.17 3.36 -9.53
CA ARG A 255 16.27 2.63 -8.87
C ARG A 255 16.74 3.37 -7.61
N ASP A 256 16.92 4.68 -7.72
CA ASP A 256 17.30 5.54 -6.59
C ASP A 256 16.18 5.61 -5.55
N LEU A 257 14.94 5.82 -5.97
CA LEU A 257 13.79 5.96 -5.07
C LEU A 257 13.44 4.68 -4.33
N TYR A 258 13.53 3.53 -4.99
CA TYR A 258 13.20 2.23 -4.41
C TYR A 258 14.26 1.77 -3.40
N THR A 259 15.44 2.38 -3.45
CA THR A 259 16.57 2.09 -2.55
C THR A 259 16.93 3.30 -1.68
N TRP A 260 16.01 4.25 -1.53
CA TRP A 260 16.25 5.51 -0.85
C TRP A 260 16.73 5.30 0.60
N GLN A 261 17.82 5.98 0.95
CA GLN A 261 18.48 5.78 2.25
C GLN A 261 17.87 6.71 3.33
N SER A 262 16.58 6.56 3.65
CA SER A 262 15.88 7.38 4.66
C SER A 262 16.49 7.31 6.07
N ARG A 263 17.28 6.27 6.35
CA ARG A 263 17.94 6.04 7.64
C ARG A 263 19.44 5.83 7.44
N ARG A 264 20.19 5.93 8.53
CA ARG A 264 21.57 5.41 8.64
C ARG A 264 21.53 4.32 9.69
N ILE A 265 21.96 3.13 9.31
CA ILE A 265 21.83 1.94 10.13
C ILE A 265 23.18 1.23 10.23
N ARG A 266 23.47 0.68 11.40
CA ARG A 266 24.58 -0.25 11.61
C ARG A 266 24.14 -1.37 12.51
N LEU A 267 24.23 -2.60 12.00
CA LEU A 267 23.97 -3.81 12.74
C LEU A 267 25.23 -4.24 13.50
N HIS A 268 25.02 -4.72 14.71
CA HIS A 268 26.04 -5.35 15.53
C HIS A 268 25.69 -6.83 15.68
N ALA A 269 26.63 -7.68 15.31
CA ALA A 269 26.44 -9.12 15.25
C ALA A 269 27.61 -9.86 15.90
N ASP A 270 27.33 -11.09 16.32
CA ASP A 270 28.33 -12.10 16.64
C ASP A 270 28.15 -13.29 15.68
N THR A 271 28.73 -14.45 15.99
CA THR A 271 28.67 -15.67 15.16
C THR A 271 27.29 -16.32 15.07
N GLU A 272 26.36 -16.01 15.98
CA GLU A 272 25.03 -16.62 16.02
C GLU A 272 23.95 -15.74 15.38
N GLY A 273 24.23 -14.46 15.13
CA GLY A 273 23.28 -13.53 14.50
C GLY A 273 23.47 -12.09 14.95
N VAL A 274 22.45 -11.28 14.67
CA VAL A 274 22.44 -9.84 15.00
C VAL A 274 21.88 -9.66 16.41
N THR A 275 22.55 -8.86 17.24
CA THR A 275 22.22 -8.66 18.67
C THR A 275 21.79 -7.23 19.00
N SER A 276 22.24 -6.24 18.25
CA SER A 276 21.92 -4.83 18.50
C SER A 276 22.07 -3.98 17.25
N VAL A 277 21.59 -2.74 17.32
CA VAL A 277 21.53 -1.82 16.18
C VAL A 277 21.81 -0.38 16.60
N ILE A 278 22.42 0.38 15.71
CA ILE A 278 22.36 1.85 15.72
C ILE A 278 21.44 2.28 14.58
N LEU A 279 20.39 3.03 14.91
CA LEU A 279 19.42 3.57 13.97
C LEU A 279 19.38 5.10 14.11
N ALA A 280 19.76 5.80 13.04
CA ALA A 280 19.80 7.26 12.95
C ALA A 280 19.08 7.76 11.69
N TYR A 281 18.86 9.07 11.62
CA TYR A 281 18.24 9.70 10.45
C TYR A 281 19.19 9.72 9.25
N GLY A 282 18.68 9.32 8.09
CA GLY A 282 19.39 9.37 6.82
C GLY A 282 18.98 10.58 5.99
N ASP A 283 18.68 10.32 4.72
CA ASP A 283 18.37 11.35 3.73
C ASP A 283 16.89 11.74 3.80
N PRO A 284 16.57 12.99 4.19
CA PRO A 284 15.19 13.45 4.25
C PRO A 284 14.64 13.65 2.83
N LEU A 285 13.47 13.07 2.56
CA LEU A 285 12.78 13.25 1.29
C LEU A 285 11.33 13.68 1.56
N SER A 286 10.99 14.87 1.09
CA SER A 286 9.64 15.42 1.26
C SER A 286 8.67 14.75 0.28
N PRO A 287 7.48 14.29 0.73
CA PRO A 287 6.50 13.68 -0.17
C PRO A 287 5.74 14.70 -1.03
N ARG A 288 5.95 16.00 -0.83
CA ARG A 288 5.24 17.06 -1.57
C ARG A 288 5.59 17.02 -3.06
N ASN A 289 4.57 17.00 -3.92
CA ASN A 289 4.69 17.04 -5.37
C ASN A 289 5.54 15.92 -6.01
N MET A 290 5.75 14.82 -5.30
CA MET A 290 6.51 13.66 -5.80
C MET A 290 5.71 12.72 -6.72
N HIS A 291 4.52 13.16 -7.15
CA HIS A 291 3.62 12.42 -8.06
C HIS A 291 4.17 12.11 -9.44
N LEU A 292 5.23 12.80 -9.87
CA LEU A 292 5.94 12.49 -11.10
C LEU A 292 7.13 11.53 -10.86
N HIS A 293 7.49 11.19 -9.63
CA HIS A 293 8.64 10.30 -9.35
C HIS A 293 8.21 8.96 -8.77
N GLU A 294 7.14 8.93 -7.97
CA GLU A 294 6.70 7.73 -7.26
C GLU A 294 5.46 7.11 -7.91
N PRO A 295 5.61 5.93 -8.55
CA PRO A 295 4.52 5.32 -9.29
C PRO A 295 3.56 4.49 -8.43
N MET A 296 3.95 4.11 -7.21
CA MET A 296 3.23 3.13 -6.38
C MET A 296 2.31 3.77 -5.33
N THR A 297 1.76 4.97 -5.58
CA THR A 297 0.75 5.56 -4.68
C THR A 297 -0.27 6.37 -5.45
N SER A 298 -1.49 6.44 -4.92
CA SER A 298 -2.45 7.47 -5.33
C SER A 298 -2.02 8.82 -4.74
N TRP A 299 -2.39 9.92 -5.38
CA TRP A 299 -2.14 11.27 -4.88
C TRP A 299 -3.42 12.04 -4.68
N ARG A 300 -3.41 12.98 -3.74
CA ARG A 300 -4.50 13.92 -3.48
C ARG A 300 -3.95 15.34 -3.47
N ARG A 301 -4.70 16.26 -4.08
CA ARG A 301 -4.42 17.69 -3.99
C ARG A 301 -4.70 18.17 -2.56
N SER A 302 -3.88 19.08 -2.02
CA SER A 302 -4.09 19.66 -0.69
C SER A 302 -4.15 21.19 -0.77
N PRO A 303 -5.38 21.75 -0.87
CA PRO A 303 -5.58 23.20 -0.84
C PRO A 303 -5.05 23.86 0.44
N GLU A 304 -5.02 23.13 1.56
CA GLU A 304 -4.46 23.61 2.82
C GLU A 304 -2.95 23.85 2.69
N GLN A 305 -2.23 22.93 2.06
CA GLN A 305 -0.78 23.08 1.84
C GLN A 305 -0.49 24.12 0.75
N GLU A 306 -1.31 24.22 -0.29
CA GLU A 306 -1.21 25.27 -1.32
C GLU A 306 -1.22 26.66 -0.68
N LYS A 307 -2.19 26.91 0.20
CA LYS A 307 -2.29 28.16 0.96
C LYS A 307 -1.09 28.37 1.89
N LYS A 308 -0.70 27.33 2.65
CA LYS A 308 0.38 27.41 3.63
C LYS A 308 1.74 27.70 2.99
N LEU A 309 1.99 27.13 1.81
CA LEU A 309 3.28 27.23 1.11
C LEU A 309 3.29 28.30 0.02
N ALA A 310 2.16 29.00 -0.20
CA ALA A 310 1.98 29.94 -1.30
C ALA A 310 2.32 29.32 -2.67
N MET A 311 1.91 28.08 -2.88
CA MET A 311 2.12 27.32 -4.13
C MET A 311 0.78 27.16 -4.84
N ALA A 312 0.78 27.26 -6.18
CA ALA A 312 -0.44 27.08 -6.97
C ALA A 312 -1.01 25.66 -6.86
N GLN A 313 -0.13 24.66 -6.69
CA GLN A 313 -0.52 23.25 -6.68
C GLN A 313 0.37 22.44 -5.73
N VAL A 314 -0.27 21.68 -4.84
CA VAL A 314 0.42 20.74 -3.95
C VAL A 314 -0.30 19.40 -3.93
N TYR A 315 0.37 18.36 -4.39
CA TYR A 315 -0.02 16.97 -4.21
C TYR A 315 0.72 16.35 -3.02
N LEU A 316 -0.01 15.51 -2.30
CA LEU A 316 0.51 14.60 -1.28
C LEU A 316 0.05 13.17 -1.60
N PRO A 317 0.77 12.15 -1.13
CA PRO A 317 0.27 10.79 -1.20
C PRO A 317 -1.09 10.69 -0.50
N ARG A 318 -1.96 9.86 -1.07
CA ARG A 318 -3.21 9.47 -0.45
C ARG A 318 -2.97 8.18 0.32
N GLU A 319 -2.86 8.30 1.63
CA GLU A 319 -2.73 7.18 2.55
C GLU A 319 -3.99 6.30 2.55
N HIS A 320 -3.82 5.03 2.92
CA HIS A 320 -4.94 4.11 3.10
C HIS A 320 -5.63 4.33 4.43
N ASP A 321 -6.94 4.10 4.46
CA ASP A 321 -7.76 4.20 5.66
C ASP A 321 -8.01 2.77 6.19
N PRO A 322 -7.49 2.40 7.38
CA PRO A 322 -7.64 1.04 7.91
C PRO A 322 -9.09 0.64 8.16
N ASP A 323 -10.00 1.60 8.39
CA ASP A 323 -11.42 1.36 8.60
C ASP A 323 -12.19 1.10 7.28
N ARG A 324 -11.47 1.05 6.15
CA ARG A 324 -12.05 0.89 4.80
C ARG A 324 -11.39 -0.22 4.02
N SER A 325 -12.19 -1.23 3.67
CA SER A 325 -11.83 -2.22 2.65
C SER A 325 -11.46 -1.56 1.33
N ALA A 326 -10.46 -2.11 0.65
CA ALA A 326 -9.82 -1.56 -0.53
C ALA A 326 -10.79 -1.22 -1.67
N TRP A 327 -11.80 -2.07 -1.89
CA TRP A 327 -12.78 -1.87 -2.96
C TRP A 327 -13.64 -0.61 -2.78
N ARG A 328 -13.79 -0.11 -1.55
CA ARG A 328 -14.48 1.15 -1.27
C ARG A 328 -13.68 2.37 -1.74
N GLY A 329 -12.40 2.18 -2.04
CA GLY A 329 -11.50 3.18 -2.61
C GLY A 329 -11.32 3.09 -4.13
N LEU A 330 -12.09 2.25 -4.82
CA LEU A 330 -11.88 1.91 -6.23
C LEU A 330 -11.79 3.13 -7.15
N GLY A 331 -12.55 4.19 -6.90
CA GLY A 331 -12.50 5.43 -7.69
C GLY A 331 -11.10 6.05 -7.80
N ALA A 332 -10.30 5.98 -6.74
CA ALA A 332 -8.93 6.49 -6.74
C ALA A 332 -7.97 5.59 -7.55
N LEU A 333 -8.21 4.28 -7.53
CA LEU A 333 -7.40 3.28 -8.23
C LEU A 333 -7.72 3.17 -9.72
N VAL A 334 -8.98 3.39 -10.10
CA VAL A 334 -9.49 3.20 -11.46
C VAL A 334 -9.47 4.50 -12.27
N ALA A 335 -10.07 5.57 -11.75
CA ALA A 335 -10.30 6.79 -12.53
C ALA A 335 -9.53 8.02 -12.02
N GLY A 336 -8.77 7.88 -10.93
CA GLY A 336 -8.21 9.04 -10.23
C GLY A 336 -9.29 10.01 -9.74
N ARG A 337 -10.48 9.52 -9.37
CA ARG A 337 -11.64 10.31 -8.92
C ARG A 337 -12.06 9.90 -7.51
N VAL A 338 -12.78 10.78 -6.80
CA VAL A 338 -13.54 10.45 -5.59
C VAL A 338 -14.97 10.98 -5.75
N GLY A 339 -15.94 10.23 -5.21
CA GLY A 339 -17.34 10.66 -5.17
C GLY A 339 -17.48 12.06 -4.56
N GLY A 340 -18.18 12.96 -5.27
CA GLY A 340 -18.40 14.35 -4.87
C GLY A 340 -17.45 15.39 -5.48
N ALA A 341 -16.49 15.00 -6.32
CA ALA A 341 -15.55 15.90 -6.98
C ALA A 341 -15.90 16.15 -8.46
N GLU A 342 -17.13 16.59 -8.75
CA GLU A 342 -17.39 17.33 -9.99
C GLU A 342 -17.46 18.82 -9.66
N GLN A 343 -16.38 19.56 -9.95
CA GLN A 343 -16.47 20.98 -10.27
C GLN A 343 -15.15 21.54 -10.83
N ARG A 344 -15.26 22.02 -12.08
CA ARG A 344 -14.37 22.96 -12.80
C ARG A 344 -13.09 22.39 -13.43
N ARG A 345 -12.66 23.05 -14.51
CA ARG A 345 -11.42 22.85 -15.29
C ARG A 345 -10.15 23.17 -14.45
N GLU A 346 -10.06 22.61 -13.25
CA GLU A 346 -8.88 22.69 -12.38
C GLU A 346 -8.08 21.38 -12.48
N ALA A 347 -6.81 21.41 -12.06
CA ALA A 347 -5.98 20.22 -12.00
C ALA A 347 -6.64 19.10 -11.17
N ALA A 348 -6.43 17.84 -11.57
CA ALA A 348 -7.15 16.69 -11.03
C ALA A 348 -7.05 16.64 -9.49
N ALA A 349 -8.19 16.51 -8.81
CA ALA A 349 -8.22 16.45 -7.35
C ALA A 349 -7.46 15.24 -6.81
N ILE A 350 -7.45 14.15 -7.58
CA ILE A 350 -6.73 12.91 -7.30
C ILE A 350 -5.96 12.50 -8.55
N VAL A 351 -4.81 11.90 -8.33
CA VAL A 351 -4.00 11.30 -9.38
C VAL A 351 -3.89 9.82 -9.09
N ARG A 352 -4.19 9.01 -10.10
CA ARG A 352 -4.10 7.55 -10.06
C ARG A 352 -2.64 7.09 -9.88
N PRO A 353 -2.37 5.96 -9.21
CA PRO A 353 -1.02 5.41 -9.15
C PRO A 353 -0.49 5.15 -10.56
N ARG A 354 0.71 5.67 -10.87
CA ARG A 354 1.31 5.49 -12.21
C ARG A 354 1.59 4.03 -12.52
N ILE A 355 1.76 3.18 -11.51
CA ILE A 355 1.87 1.74 -11.70
C ILE A 355 0.61 1.12 -12.32
N LEU A 356 -0.57 1.66 -12.00
CA LEU A 356 -1.83 1.19 -12.60
C LEU A 356 -2.05 1.82 -13.98
N ASP A 357 -1.59 3.06 -14.22
CA ASP A 357 -1.57 3.64 -15.57
C ASP A 357 -0.66 2.85 -16.50
N TRP A 358 0.51 2.43 -16.00
CA TRP A 358 1.42 1.52 -16.68
C TRP A 358 0.72 0.20 -17.03
N VAL A 359 0.02 -0.42 -16.08
CA VAL A 359 -0.76 -1.64 -16.34
C VAL A 359 -1.85 -1.44 -17.37
N ALA A 360 -2.54 -0.30 -17.35
CA ALA A 360 -3.53 0.04 -18.37
C ALA A 360 -2.87 0.15 -19.76
N ARG A 361 -1.72 0.81 -19.85
CA ARG A 361 -0.96 0.99 -21.10
C ARG A 361 -0.59 -0.35 -21.74
N MET A 362 -0.16 -1.34 -20.95
CA MET A 362 0.21 -2.67 -21.45
C MET A 362 -0.94 -3.41 -22.15
N THR A 363 -2.19 -3.07 -21.84
CA THR A 363 -3.38 -3.63 -22.49
C THR A 363 -3.82 -2.82 -23.71
N VAL A 364 -3.61 -1.50 -23.71
CA VAL A 364 -4.03 -0.61 -24.81
C VAL A 364 -3.04 -0.67 -25.97
N GLU A 365 -1.76 -0.64 -25.63
CA GLU A 365 -0.63 -0.49 -26.56
C GLU A 365 0.19 -1.77 -26.71
N GLY A 366 -0.01 -2.76 -25.83
CA GLY A 366 0.70 -4.04 -25.82
C GLY A 366 -0.23 -5.24 -26.01
N ASP A 367 0.32 -6.44 -25.84
CA ASP A 367 -0.40 -7.70 -26.09
C ASP A 367 -1.05 -8.30 -24.83
N LEU A 368 -1.08 -7.57 -23.71
CA LEU A 368 -1.70 -8.06 -22.48
C LEU A 368 -3.23 -8.14 -22.68
N PRO A 369 -3.86 -9.31 -22.45
CA PRO A 369 -5.31 -9.47 -22.67
C PRO A 369 -6.14 -8.47 -21.85
N ALA A 370 -7.20 -7.92 -22.42
CA ALA A 370 -8.06 -6.96 -21.73
C ALA A 370 -8.81 -7.53 -20.51
N ASP A 371 -9.07 -8.84 -20.54
CA ASP A 371 -9.66 -9.60 -19.43
C ASP A 371 -8.60 -10.13 -18.44
N PHE A 372 -7.33 -9.77 -18.61
CA PHE A 372 -6.27 -10.15 -17.69
C PHE A 372 -6.61 -9.65 -16.28
N LEU A 373 -6.61 -10.56 -15.31
CA LEU A 373 -6.96 -10.26 -13.93
C LEU A 373 -5.71 -9.87 -13.16
N ILE A 374 -5.71 -8.67 -12.59
CA ILE A 374 -4.68 -8.25 -11.63
C ILE A 374 -5.25 -8.21 -10.22
N ARG A 375 -4.38 -8.40 -9.23
CA ARG A 375 -4.67 -8.01 -7.84
C ARG A 375 -3.94 -6.72 -7.53
N ALA A 376 -4.66 -5.60 -7.44
CA ALA A 376 -4.11 -4.36 -6.92
C ALA A 376 -3.94 -4.49 -5.39
N ARG A 377 -2.73 -4.84 -4.95
CA ARG A 377 -2.32 -4.94 -3.55
C ARG A 377 -2.15 -3.55 -2.96
N LEU A 378 -2.73 -3.33 -1.78
CA LEU A 378 -2.65 -2.08 -1.02
C LEU A 378 -1.81 -2.32 0.24
N PHE A 379 -0.76 -1.51 0.41
CA PHE A 379 0.13 -1.55 1.56
C PHE A 379 0.21 -0.17 2.20
N GLY A 380 0.16 -0.10 3.52
CA GLY A 380 0.32 1.17 4.22
C GLY A 380 0.69 0.97 5.67
N GLN A 381 1.10 2.07 6.32
CA GLN A 381 1.38 2.08 7.74
C GLN A 381 0.79 3.34 8.36
N VAL A 382 -0.09 3.15 9.34
CA VAL A 382 -0.70 4.23 10.09
C VAL A 382 0.19 4.50 11.30
N TYR A 383 0.75 5.71 11.33
CA TYR A 383 1.56 6.15 12.45
C TYR A 383 0.73 6.93 13.46
N GLY A 384 0.94 6.64 14.74
CA GLY A 384 0.21 7.26 15.82
C GLY A 384 0.81 8.59 16.29
N THR A 385 0.84 8.75 17.61
CA THR A 385 1.25 9.99 18.29
C THR A 385 2.55 10.55 17.69
N GLN A 386 2.46 11.75 17.10
CA GLN A 386 3.57 12.48 16.46
C GLN A 386 4.36 11.64 15.44
N GLN A 387 3.71 10.68 14.79
CA GLN A 387 4.32 9.71 13.88
C GLN A 387 5.50 8.93 14.50
N SER A 388 5.55 8.81 15.83
CA SER A 388 6.67 8.22 16.57
C SER A 388 6.47 6.75 16.93
N VAL A 389 5.26 6.23 16.68
CA VAL A 389 4.85 4.85 16.91
C VAL A 389 4.03 4.36 15.71
N VAL A 390 3.97 3.05 15.56
CA VAL A 390 3.13 2.38 14.57
C VAL A 390 1.83 1.99 15.27
N ASP A 391 0.70 2.48 14.78
CA ASP A 391 -0.62 2.11 15.31
C ASP A 391 -1.17 0.91 14.54
N GLU A 392 -1.05 0.91 13.21
CA GLU A 392 -1.63 -0.13 12.36
C GLU A 392 -0.83 -0.33 11.05
N ILE A 393 -0.90 -1.55 10.51
CA ILE A 393 -0.38 -1.89 9.18
C ILE A 393 -1.57 -2.25 8.28
N VAL A 394 -1.68 -1.55 7.15
CA VAL A 394 -2.71 -1.81 6.15
C VAL A 394 -2.19 -2.82 5.14
N ASN A 395 -2.96 -3.88 4.92
CA ASN A 395 -2.76 -4.87 3.86
C ASN A 395 -4.11 -5.36 3.34
N ASP A 396 -4.45 -4.99 2.11
CA ASP A 396 -5.67 -5.43 1.42
C ASP A 396 -5.35 -5.59 -0.08
N ALA A 397 -6.28 -6.11 -0.86
CA ALA A 397 -6.10 -6.31 -2.29
C ALA A 397 -7.44 -6.20 -3.02
N VAL A 398 -7.47 -5.64 -4.22
CA VAL A 398 -8.65 -5.70 -5.10
C VAL A 398 -8.31 -6.48 -6.34
N ALA A 399 -8.98 -7.60 -6.56
CA ALA A 399 -8.89 -8.34 -7.82
C ALA A 399 -9.83 -7.67 -8.84
N MET A 400 -9.29 -7.29 -10.00
CA MET A 400 -10.07 -6.67 -11.07
C MET A 400 -9.43 -6.91 -12.43
N PRO A 401 -10.23 -7.00 -13.49
CA PRO A 401 -9.71 -7.09 -14.85
C PRO A 401 -9.11 -5.75 -15.27
N VAL A 402 -8.04 -5.78 -16.06
CA VAL A 402 -7.33 -4.56 -16.50
C VAL A 402 -8.23 -3.67 -17.34
N ILE A 403 -9.28 -4.18 -18.00
CA ILE A 403 -10.26 -3.34 -18.72
C ILE A 403 -10.85 -2.21 -17.87
N LEU A 404 -11.01 -2.38 -16.55
CA LEU A 404 -11.52 -1.31 -15.70
C LEU A 404 -10.60 -0.08 -15.67
N LEU A 405 -9.33 -0.28 -15.98
CA LEU A 405 -8.27 0.71 -15.94
C LEU A 405 -8.13 1.51 -17.24
N HIS A 406 -8.90 1.13 -18.28
CA HIS A 406 -8.77 1.65 -19.63
C HIS A 406 -9.39 3.05 -19.77
N GLU A 407 -8.62 4.02 -20.25
CA GLU A 407 -9.13 5.40 -20.40
C GLU A 407 -10.16 5.54 -21.53
N GLN A 408 -10.12 4.64 -22.53
CA GLN A 408 -11.00 4.69 -23.70
C GLN A 408 -12.27 3.83 -23.54
N ASP A 409 -12.31 2.92 -22.55
CA ASP A 409 -13.51 2.13 -22.21
C ASP A 409 -14.01 2.51 -20.80
N GLN A 410 -14.58 3.70 -20.72
CA GLN A 410 -15.02 4.27 -19.44
C GLN A 410 -16.29 3.60 -18.90
N GLY A 411 -16.96 2.74 -19.67
CA GLY A 411 -18.26 2.19 -19.30
C GLY A 411 -18.19 1.29 -18.07
N LEU A 412 -17.34 0.26 -18.13
CA LEU A 412 -17.17 -0.72 -17.06
C LEU A 412 -16.42 -0.13 -15.86
N GLY A 413 -15.37 0.66 -16.10
CA GLY A 413 -14.65 1.37 -15.04
C GLY A 413 -15.56 2.29 -14.22
N GLN A 414 -16.38 3.12 -14.87
CA GLN A 414 -17.34 3.98 -14.19
C GLN A 414 -18.44 3.16 -13.49
N THR A 415 -18.89 2.06 -14.09
CA THR A 415 -19.87 1.15 -13.47
C THR A 415 -19.35 0.55 -12.17
N ALA A 416 -18.09 0.15 -12.13
CA ALA A 416 -17.46 -0.38 -10.93
C ALA A 416 -17.36 0.68 -9.81
N ILE A 417 -17.05 1.93 -10.17
CA ILE A 417 -17.02 3.07 -9.24
C ILE A 417 -18.42 3.36 -8.69
N ASP A 418 -19.40 3.43 -9.58
CA ASP A 418 -20.80 3.67 -9.25
C ASP A 418 -21.36 2.55 -8.35
N ALA A 419 -21.01 1.30 -8.62
CA ALA A 419 -21.39 0.15 -7.80
C ALA A 419 -20.84 0.25 -6.36
N ALA A 420 -19.60 0.71 -6.19
CA ALA A 420 -19.04 0.96 -4.86
C ALA A 420 -19.77 2.11 -4.15
N ALA A 421 -20.18 3.16 -4.87
CA ALA A 421 -20.98 4.24 -4.32
C ALA A 421 -22.41 3.79 -3.96
N ASP A 422 -23.03 2.94 -4.77
CA ASP A 422 -24.33 2.30 -4.50
C ASP A 422 -24.26 1.52 -3.18
N ALA A 423 -23.15 0.79 -2.94
CA ALA A 423 -22.90 0.07 -1.68
C ALA A 423 -22.77 1.02 -0.48
N ASP A 424 -21.98 2.09 -0.60
CA ASP A 424 -21.80 3.09 0.46
C ASP A 424 -23.12 3.77 0.85
N HIS A 425 -23.95 4.13 -0.13
CA HIS A 425 -25.29 4.68 0.12
C HIS A 425 -26.23 3.69 0.81
N ALA A 426 -26.24 2.42 0.37
CA ALA A 426 -27.06 1.38 0.98
C ALA A 426 -26.66 1.11 2.45
N VAL A 427 -25.36 1.05 2.74
CA VAL A 427 -24.85 0.85 4.11
C VAL A 427 -25.12 2.07 5.00
N ALA A 428 -25.07 3.29 4.45
CA ALA A 428 -25.45 4.49 5.20
C ALA A 428 -26.90 4.44 5.70
N LEU A 429 -27.82 3.96 4.87
CA LEU A 429 -29.24 3.78 5.23
C LEU A 429 -29.45 2.75 6.34
N ILE A 430 -28.64 1.68 6.36
CA ILE A 430 -28.65 0.70 7.47
C ILE A 430 -28.11 1.30 8.77
N GLY A 431 -27.06 2.12 8.67
CA GLY A 431 -26.57 2.88 9.82
C GLY A 431 -27.64 3.82 10.38
N ASP A 432 -28.40 4.49 9.50
CA ASP A 432 -29.50 5.37 9.89
C ASP A 432 -30.67 4.59 10.48
N LEU A 433 -31.01 3.40 9.97
CA LEU A 433 -32.01 2.51 10.57
C LEU A 433 -31.62 2.14 12.01
N ALA A 434 -30.37 1.70 12.24
CA ALA A 434 -29.91 1.36 13.58
C ALA A 434 -29.92 2.57 14.54
N ALA A 435 -29.59 3.75 14.02
CA ALA A 435 -29.68 4.99 14.78
C ALA A 435 -31.12 5.33 15.17
N ASP A 436 -32.07 5.17 14.24
CA ASP A 436 -33.48 5.42 14.47
C ASP A 436 -34.08 4.42 15.46
N LEU A 437 -33.72 3.14 15.37
CA LEU A 437 -34.11 2.13 16.36
C LEU A 437 -33.59 2.46 17.77
N ALA A 438 -32.34 2.90 17.88
CA ALA A 438 -31.76 3.32 19.16
C ALA A 438 -32.48 4.55 19.74
N ARG A 439 -32.80 5.55 18.90
CA ARG A 439 -33.56 6.74 19.32
C ARG A 439 -34.99 6.41 19.71
N ALA A 440 -35.66 5.52 18.98
CA ALA A 440 -37.00 5.02 19.32
C ALA A 440 -37.01 4.32 20.69
N ALA A 441 -35.92 3.61 21.02
CA ALA A 441 -35.70 3.00 22.34
C ALA A 441 -35.21 3.99 23.42
N GLY A 442 -34.96 5.26 23.10
CA GLY A 442 -34.47 6.27 24.05
C GLY A 442 -32.99 6.13 24.43
N THR A 443 -32.17 5.51 23.58
CA THR A 443 -30.74 5.25 23.81
C THR A 443 -29.85 6.04 22.83
N ALA A 444 -28.54 6.09 23.12
CA ALA A 444 -27.56 6.75 22.26
C ALA A 444 -27.39 6.02 20.91
N ALA A 445 -27.35 6.78 19.82
CA ALA A 445 -27.43 6.24 18.46
C ALA A 445 -26.07 5.90 17.83
N ASP A 446 -24.98 6.54 18.25
CA ASP A 446 -23.69 6.47 17.52
C ASP A 446 -23.06 5.07 17.54
N GLY A 447 -23.10 4.39 18.69
CA GLY A 447 -22.61 3.02 18.82
C GLY A 447 -23.37 2.02 17.92
N PRO A 448 -24.70 1.92 18.03
CA PRO A 448 -25.52 1.08 17.14
C PRO A 448 -25.33 1.41 15.66
N LYS A 449 -25.29 2.70 15.29
CA LYS A 449 -25.06 3.15 13.92
C LYS A 449 -23.72 2.65 13.36
N GLY A 450 -22.64 2.80 14.13
CA GLY A 450 -21.31 2.33 13.74
C GLY A 450 -21.28 0.81 13.53
N LYS A 451 -21.84 0.05 14.48
CA LYS A 451 -21.93 -1.42 14.40
C LYS A 451 -22.72 -1.90 13.18
N ALA A 452 -23.85 -1.24 12.89
CA ALA A 452 -24.68 -1.57 11.74
C ALA A 452 -23.99 -1.28 10.39
N ARG A 453 -23.23 -0.18 10.30
CA ARG A 453 -22.41 0.11 9.12
C ARG A 453 -21.33 -0.94 8.91
N LEU A 454 -20.63 -1.33 9.98
CA LEU A 454 -19.61 -2.38 9.93
C LEU A 454 -20.21 -3.71 9.45
N ALA A 455 -21.36 -4.11 9.99
CA ALA A 455 -22.07 -5.32 9.56
C ALA A 455 -22.51 -5.24 8.08
N GLY A 456 -23.01 -4.09 7.63
CA GLY A 456 -23.39 -3.87 6.23
C GLY A 456 -22.21 -3.99 5.26
N TYR A 457 -21.06 -3.38 5.58
CA TYR A 457 -19.85 -3.53 4.75
C TYR A 457 -19.30 -4.95 4.78
N ALA A 458 -19.27 -5.60 5.94
CA ALA A 458 -18.83 -6.99 6.05
C ALA A 458 -19.71 -7.94 5.21
N ALA A 459 -21.03 -7.71 5.18
CA ALA A 459 -21.95 -8.51 4.37
C ALA A 459 -21.77 -8.28 2.85
N LEU A 460 -21.36 -7.07 2.43
CA LEU A 460 -21.16 -6.73 1.03
C LEU A 460 -19.75 -7.05 0.50
N ASP A 461 -18.74 -7.19 1.37
CA ASP A 461 -17.32 -7.29 0.98
C ASP A 461 -17.04 -8.44 -0.01
N GLY A 462 -17.31 -9.69 0.38
CA GLY A 462 -17.16 -10.85 -0.52
C GLY A 462 -18.03 -10.75 -1.79
N PRO A 463 -19.34 -10.46 -1.68
CA PRO A 463 -20.22 -10.26 -2.82
C PRO A 463 -19.76 -9.22 -3.85
N PHE A 464 -19.22 -8.08 -3.39
CA PHE A 464 -18.70 -7.02 -4.25
C PHE A 464 -17.42 -7.47 -4.96
N ARG A 465 -16.46 -8.02 -4.22
CA ARG A 465 -15.18 -8.49 -4.77
C ARG A 465 -15.38 -9.56 -5.85
N ASN A 466 -16.30 -10.50 -5.61
CA ASN A 466 -16.62 -11.54 -6.59
C ASN A 466 -17.31 -10.98 -7.83
N TRP A 467 -18.16 -9.95 -7.68
CA TRP A 467 -18.79 -9.29 -8.81
C TRP A 467 -17.75 -8.51 -9.64
N LEU A 468 -16.90 -7.73 -8.98
CA LEU A 468 -15.87 -6.93 -9.64
C LEU A 468 -14.87 -7.79 -10.44
N ALA A 469 -14.40 -8.90 -9.85
CA ALA A 469 -13.46 -9.81 -10.50
C ALA A 469 -14.08 -10.61 -11.65
N ALA A 470 -15.42 -10.65 -11.75
CA ALA A 470 -16.14 -11.38 -12.78
C ALA A 470 -16.49 -10.52 -14.01
N LEU A 471 -16.24 -9.21 -13.96
CA LEU A 471 -16.47 -8.31 -15.09
C LEU A 471 -15.59 -8.71 -16.28
N ARG A 472 -16.13 -8.60 -17.49
CA ARG A 472 -15.48 -8.93 -18.76
C ARG A 472 -15.55 -7.78 -19.75
N PRO A 473 -14.64 -7.70 -20.73
CA PRO A 473 -14.64 -6.61 -21.71
C PRO A 473 -15.92 -6.48 -22.55
N ASP A 474 -16.64 -7.58 -22.78
CA ASP A 474 -17.87 -7.63 -23.56
C ASP A 474 -19.15 -7.42 -22.73
N ASP A 475 -19.03 -7.24 -21.41
CA ASP A 475 -20.17 -7.03 -20.54
C ASP A 475 -20.89 -5.70 -20.81
N ASN A 476 -22.22 -5.71 -20.73
CA ASN A 476 -23.01 -4.49 -20.76
C ASN A 476 -22.93 -3.76 -19.41
N PRO A 477 -22.41 -2.51 -19.35
CA PRO A 477 -22.26 -1.78 -18.10
C PRO A 477 -23.56 -1.58 -17.32
N HIS A 478 -24.67 -1.31 -18.01
CA HIS A 478 -25.98 -1.10 -17.38
C HIS A 478 -26.52 -2.39 -16.75
N GLU A 479 -26.40 -3.52 -17.45
CA GLU A 479 -26.84 -4.83 -16.93
C GLU A 479 -26.00 -5.28 -15.73
N GLN A 480 -24.69 -5.03 -15.76
CA GLN A 480 -23.80 -5.33 -14.63
C GLN A 480 -24.14 -4.46 -13.41
N ARG A 481 -24.44 -3.17 -13.60
CA ARG A 481 -24.90 -2.31 -12.51
C ARG A 481 -26.24 -2.78 -11.93
N ALA A 482 -27.19 -3.18 -12.78
CA ALA A 482 -28.49 -3.69 -12.33
C ALA A 482 -28.33 -4.99 -11.52
N THR A 483 -27.50 -5.91 -12.00
CA THR A 483 -27.14 -7.16 -11.31
C THR A 483 -26.55 -6.89 -9.93
N TRP A 484 -25.62 -5.93 -9.85
CA TRP A 484 -25.05 -5.52 -8.57
C TRP A 484 -26.11 -4.92 -7.63
N GLN A 485 -26.89 -3.93 -8.08
CA GLN A 485 -27.89 -3.28 -7.23
C GLN A 485 -28.92 -4.27 -6.68
N LEU A 486 -29.37 -5.23 -7.50
CA LEU A 486 -30.28 -6.29 -7.05
C LEU A 486 -29.66 -7.14 -5.93
N LYS A 487 -28.38 -7.50 -6.07
CA LYS A 487 -27.65 -8.28 -5.07
C LYS A 487 -27.43 -7.48 -3.79
N ALA A 488 -26.96 -6.24 -3.91
CA ALA A 488 -26.73 -5.34 -2.79
C ALA A 488 -28.02 -5.06 -2.01
N HIS A 489 -29.13 -4.81 -2.71
CA HIS A 489 -30.45 -4.58 -2.11
C HIS A 489 -30.88 -5.75 -1.25
N ARG A 490 -30.78 -6.99 -1.77
CA ARG A 490 -31.15 -8.21 -1.03
C ARG A 490 -30.30 -8.39 0.23
N ILE A 491 -28.98 -8.24 0.11
CA ILE A 491 -28.06 -8.40 1.24
C ILE A 491 -28.33 -7.35 2.32
N ILE A 492 -28.46 -6.10 1.91
CA ILE A 492 -28.66 -4.97 2.83
C ILE A 492 -30.04 -5.03 3.48
N SER A 493 -31.08 -5.44 2.75
CA SER A 493 -32.41 -5.67 3.32
C SER A 493 -32.36 -6.74 4.41
N ALA A 494 -31.63 -7.84 4.21
CA ALA A 494 -31.47 -8.88 5.23
C ALA A 494 -30.76 -8.36 6.49
N VAL A 495 -29.73 -7.52 6.36
CA VAL A 495 -29.10 -6.86 7.51
C VAL A 495 -30.10 -5.96 8.24
N GLY A 496 -30.96 -5.24 7.50
CA GLY A 496 -32.04 -4.43 8.08
C GLY A 496 -33.06 -5.27 8.85
N ASP A 497 -33.47 -6.43 8.30
CA ASP A 497 -34.38 -7.36 8.95
C ASP A 497 -33.80 -7.92 10.25
N ASP A 498 -32.49 -8.20 10.30
CA ASP A 498 -31.79 -8.64 11.51
C ASP A 498 -31.79 -7.56 12.61
N LEU A 499 -31.58 -6.30 12.23
CA LEU A 499 -31.65 -5.18 13.16
C LEU A 499 -33.05 -5.01 13.74
N LEU A 500 -34.09 -5.19 12.92
CA LEU A 500 -35.48 -5.10 13.38
C LEU A 500 -35.86 -6.25 14.30
N ARG A 501 -35.44 -7.48 13.98
CA ARG A 501 -35.65 -8.65 14.85
C ARG A 501 -34.94 -8.50 16.20
N SER A 502 -33.82 -7.80 16.22
CA SER A 502 -33.03 -7.53 17.43
C SER A 502 -33.45 -6.24 18.16
N ALA A 503 -34.42 -5.50 17.63
CA ALA A 503 -34.85 -4.24 18.22
C ALA A 503 -35.60 -4.48 19.54
N PRO A 504 -35.32 -3.71 20.61
CA PRO A 504 -36.00 -3.88 21.89
C PRO A 504 -37.47 -3.44 21.79
N ASP A 505 -38.34 -3.98 22.65
CA ASP A 505 -39.77 -3.64 22.70
C ASP A 505 -40.03 -2.13 22.81
N ALA A 506 -39.15 -1.41 23.50
CA ALA A 506 -39.20 0.05 23.60
C ALA A 506 -39.12 0.76 22.24
N ALA A 507 -38.35 0.23 21.28
CA ALA A 507 -38.30 0.77 19.93
C ALA A 507 -39.61 0.55 19.16
N TRP A 508 -40.33 -0.54 19.44
CA TRP A 508 -41.64 -0.84 18.85
C TRP A 508 -42.76 0.03 19.43
N GLN A 509 -42.72 0.31 20.74
CA GLN A 509 -43.60 1.30 21.37
C GLN A 509 -43.34 2.71 20.83
N GLY A 510 -42.07 3.02 20.58
CA GLY A 510 -41.61 4.27 20.00
C GLY A 510 -41.71 5.47 20.94
N ARG A 511 -41.21 6.61 20.46
CA ARG A 511 -41.08 7.83 21.26
C ARG A 511 -41.19 9.08 20.39
N VAL A 512 -41.67 10.18 20.98
CA VAL A 512 -41.62 11.50 20.34
C VAL A 512 -40.18 12.03 20.40
N ILE A 513 -39.63 12.31 19.22
CA ILE A 513 -38.32 12.94 19.05
C ILE A 513 -38.48 14.28 18.33
N THR A 514 -37.60 15.23 18.63
CA THR A 514 -37.50 16.48 17.88
C THR A 514 -36.57 16.28 16.69
N THR A 515 -37.04 16.53 15.48
CA THR A 515 -36.22 16.46 14.27
C THR A 515 -35.25 17.65 14.21
N ARG A 516 -34.28 17.61 13.29
CA ARG A 516 -33.39 18.75 13.01
C ARG A 516 -34.14 20.02 12.57
N GLN A 517 -35.36 19.88 12.06
CA GLN A 517 -36.20 20.99 11.63
C GLN A 517 -37.10 21.53 12.76
N GLY A 518 -36.93 21.04 13.99
CA GLY A 518 -37.69 21.48 15.17
C GLY A 518 -39.11 20.88 15.26
N THR A 519 -39.49 20.00 14.34
CA THR A 519 -40.78 19.30 14.37
C THR A 519 -40.75 18.09 15.29
N GLU A 520 -41.84 17.86 16.01
CA GLU A 520 -42.04 16.65 16.79
C GLU A 520 -42.46 15.48 15.90
N LEU A 521 -41.81 14.35 16.08
CA LEU A 521 -42.01 13.14 15.29
C LEU A 521 -42.16 11.94 16.23
N TRP A 522 -43.28 11.24 16.16
CA TRP A 522 -43.40 9.92 16.77
C TRP A 522 -42.61 8.89 15.95
N LEU A 523 -41.46 8.49 16.47
CA LEU A 523 -40.55 7.53 15.86
C LEU A 523 -40.77 6.14 16.47
N THR A 524 -41.06 5.16 15.62
CA THR A 524 -41.24 3.74 15.97
C THR A 524 -40.34 2.89 15.07
N ALA A 525 -40.08 1.65 15.46
CA ALA A 525 -39.35 0.68 14.64
C ALA A 525 -39.99 0.48 13.25
N SER A 526 -41.32 0.39 13.18
CA SER A 526 -42.07 0.28 11.92
C SER A 526 -41.86 1.50 11.00
N ARG A 527 -41.85 2.72 11.56
CA ARG A 527 -41.59 3.93 10.77
C ARG A 527 -40.13 4.02 10.30
N ALA A 528 -39.19 3.62 11.15
CA ALA A 528 -37.77 3.57 10.82
C ALA A 528 -37.51 2.56 9.68
N ASP A 529 -38.12 1.37 9.75
CA ASP A 529 -38.06 0.35 8.70
C ASP A 529 -38.60 0.87 7.36
N LEU A 530 -39.82 1.43 7.37
CA LEU A 530 -40.42 1.98 6.14
C LEU A 530 -39.54 3.07 5.50
N THR A 531 -38.95 3.93 6.33
CA THR A 531 -38.03 4.99 5.87
C THR A 531 -36.78 4.38 5.26
N CYS A 532 -36.20 3.36 5.90
CA CYS A 532 -35.04 2.63 5.39
C CYS A 532 -35.33 1.93 4.06
N ARG A 533 -36.40 1.14 3.96
CA ARG A 533 -36.79 0.44 2.72
C ARG A 533 -37.08 1.39 1.57
N THR A 534 -37.78 2.50 1.84
CA THR A 534 -38.03 3.55 0.84
C THR A 534 -36.72 4.19 0.38
N GLY A 535 -35.83 4.49 1.33
CA GLY A 535 -34.49 4.99 1.05
C GLY A 535 -33.68 4.02 0.19
N LEU A 536 -33.74 2.73 0.49
CA LEU A 536 -32.99 1.68 -0.20
C LEU A 536 -33.46 1.51 -1.64
N ASN A 537 -34.77 1.50 -1.90
CA ASN A 537 -35.32 1.46 -3.26
C ASN A 537 -34.92 2.69 -4.08
N ARG A 538 -34.80 3.86 -3.44
CA ARG A 538 -34.34 5.09 -4.10
C ARG A 538 -32.83 5.08 -4.36
N ALA A 539 -32.05 4.52 -3.44
CA ALA A 539 -30.59 4.42 -3.58
C ALA A 539 -30.17 3.34 -4.59
N LEU A 540 -30.98 2.28 -4.72
CA LEU A 540 -30.76 1.14 -5.61
C LEU A 540 -31.93 0.99 -6.61
N PRO A 541 -32.16 1.96 -7.51
CA PRO A 541 -33.35 2.00 -8.36
C PRO A 541 -33.44 0.84 -9.36
N LEU A 542 -32.30 0.32 -9.82
CA LEU A 542 -32.25 -0.80 -10.78
C LEU A 542 -32.64 -2.14 -10.14
N ALA A 543 -32.63 -2.24 -8.80
CA ALA A 543 -33.15 -3.40 -8.09
C ALA A 543 -34.69 -3.45 -8.08
N SER A 544 -35.35 -2.33 -8.34
CA SER A 544 -36.82 -2.17 -8.26
C SER A 544 -37.52 -2.20 -9.63
N ALA A 545 -36.77 -2.15 -10.74
CA ALA A 545 -37.35 -2.17 -12.08
C ALA A 545 -37.78 -3.60 -12.47
N PRO A 546 -39.00 -3.80 -13.01
CA PRO A 546 -39.36 -5.09 -13.59
C PRO A 546 -38.46 -5.37 -14.79
N THR A 547 -37.87 -6.58 -14.86
CA THR A 547 -37.16 -7.10 -16.03
C THR A 547 -38.10 -7.08 -17.24
N THR A 548 -38.05 -6.00 -18.02
CA THR A 548 -38.69 -5.93 -19.33
C THR A 548 -37.69 -6.34 -20.40
N GLY A 549 -37.87 -7.54 -20.96
CA GLY A 549 -37.26 -7.92 -22.24
C GLY A 549 -36.66 -9.31 -22.31
N ALA A 550 -37.48 -10.36 -22.29
CA ALA A 550 -37.15 -11.58 -23.03
C ALA A 550 -37.79 -11.44 -24.43
N PRO A 551 -37.04 -11.53 -25.53
CA PRO A 551 -37.67 -11.62 -26.85
C PRO A 551 -38.33 -13.00 -26.98
N ALA A 552 -39.58 -12.98 -27.46
CA ALA A 552 -40.36 -14.17 -27.79
C ALA A 552 -39.77 -14.90 -29.00
#